data_AF-A0A1V4DBK6-F1
#
_entry.id   AF-A0A1V4DBK6-F1
#
_cell.length_a   1.000
_cell.length_b   1.000
_cell.length_c   1.000
_cell.angle_alpha   90.00
_cell.angle_beta   90.00
_cell.angle_gamma   90.00
#
_symmetry.space_group_name_H-M   'P 1'
#
loop_
_entity.id
_entity.type
_entity.pdbx_description
1 polymer ?
#
loop_
_entity_poly.entity_id
_entity_poly.type
_entity_poly.pdbx_seq_one_letter_code
_entity_poly.pdbx_strand_id
1 'polypeptide(L)' 'MKRGEDPMTPGKTFDVRWLIAGLLGLYGAVLTVLGVTDGAAEVAKADGIRINLWIGLGLLAVAAAFAVWARLAPAGRGDR' A
#
# COMPACT_ATOMS: atom_id res chain seq x y z
N MET A 1 0.41 22.39 -45.85
CA MET A 1 0.88 21.23 -45.08
C MET A 1 0.15 21.23 -43.73
N LYS A 2 -0.92 20.43 -43.56
CA LYS A 2 -1.64 20.30 -42.27
C LYS A 2 -1.00 19.15 -41.51
N ARG A 3 -0.29 19.45 -40.42
CA ARG A 3 0.17 18.42 -39.47
C ARG A 3 -1.08 17.92 -38.75
N GLY A 4 -1.55 16.72 -39.10
CA GLY A 4 -2.53 16.00 -38.30
C GLY A 4 -1.85 15.61 -37.00
N GLU A 5 -2.22 16.26 -35.90
CA GLU A 5 -1.90 15.77 -34.58
C GLU A 5 -2.91 14.66 -34.28
N ASP A 6 -2.46 13.40 -34.32
CA ASP A 6 -3.26 12.30 -33.79
C ASP A 6 -3.56 12.61 -32.32
N PRO A 7 -4.82 12.58 -31.88
CA PRO A 7 -5.15 12.82 -30.48
C PRO A 7 -4.45 11.74 -29.65
N MET A 8 -3.50 12.15 -28.80
CA MET A 8 -2.86 11.25 -27.86
C MET A 8 -3.95 10.69 -26.94
N THR A 9 -4.29 9.41 -27.12
CA THR A 9 -5.29 8.71 -26.32
C THR A 9 -4.96 8.91 -24.84
N PRO A 10 -5.85 9.48 -24.02
CA PRO A 10 -5.59 9.69 -22.61
C PRO A 10 -5.20 8.36 -21.95
N GLY A 11 -3.99 8.30 -21.40
CA GLY A 11 -3.49 7.11 -20.70
C GLY A 11 -4.38 6.79 -19.50
N LYS A 12 -4.66 5.51 -19.29
CA LYS A 12 -5.43 5.02 -18.13
C LYS A 12 -4.76 5.52 -16.84
N THR A 13 -5.45 6.39 -16.09
CA THR A 13 -4.89 6.97 -14.87
C THR A 13 -4.69 5.87 -13.83
N PHE A 14 -3.43 5.64 -13.44
CA PHE A 14 -3.09 4.67 -12.42
C PHE A 14 -3.31 5.27 -11.03
N ASP A 15 -4.14 4.62 -10.20
CA ASP A 15 -4.42 5.09 -8.85
C ASP A 15 -3.31 4.66 -7.87
N VAL A 16 -2.50 5.63 -7.46
CA VAL A 16 -1.38 5.43 -6.53
C VAL A 16 -1.83 4.88 -5.17
N ARG A 17 -3.07 5.08 -4.75
CA ARG A 17 -3.56 4.62 -3.44
C ARG A 17 -3.64 3.10 -3.38
N TRP A 18 -4.04 2.46 -4.49
CA TRP A 18 -4.04 1.00 -4.60
C TRP A 18 -2.63 0.44 -4.63
N LEU A 19 -1.68 1.14 -5.27
CA LEU A 19 -0.27 0.76 -5.21
C LEU A 19 0.26 0.79 -3.78
N ILE A 20 0.03 1.90 -3.06
CA ILE A 20 0.46 2.06 -1.67
C ILE A 20 -0.19 1.00 -0.78
N ALA A 21 -1.50 0.78 -0.91
CA ALA A 21 -2.22 -0.25 -0.15
C ALA A 21 -1.64 -1.65 -0.40
N GLY A 22 -1.34 -2.00 -1.65
CA GLY A 22 -0.74 -3.29 -2.00
C GLY A 22 0.67 -3.47 -1.44
N LEU A 23 1.54 -2.46 -1.59
CA LEU A 23 2.93 -2.52 -1.11
C LEU A 23 3.00 -2.61 0.42
N LEU A 24 2.27 -1.74 1.13
CA LEU A 24 2.22 -1.76 2.59
C LEU A 24 1.54 -3.04 3.09
N GLY A 25 0.48 -3.49 2.42
CA GLY A 25 -0.25 -4.71 2.78
C GLY A 25 0.63 -5.95 2.67
N LEU A 26 1.35 -6.10 1.56
CA LEU A 26 2.26 -7.23 1.36
C LEU A 26 3.39 -7.24 2.39
N TYR A 27 4.07 -6.09 2.57
CA TYR A 27 5.17 -6.01 3.52
C TYR A 27 4.70 -6.18 4.97
N GLY A 28 3.55 -5.57 5.32
CA GLY A 28 2.91 -5.73 6.62
C GLY A 28 2.50 -7.18 6.91
N ALA A 29 2.01 -7.92 5.90
CA ALA A 29 1.71 -9.33 6.05
C ALA A 29 2.96 -10.17 6.34
N VAL A 30 4.06 -9.92 5.60
CA VAL A 30 5.35 -10.59 5.85
C VAL A 30 5.83 -10.31 7.27
N LEU A 31 5.85 -9.05 7.70
CA LEU A 31 6.27 -8.68 9.06
C LEU A 31 5.36 -9.25 10.14
N THR A 32 4.05 -9.35 9.89
CA THR A 32 3.12 -9.98 10.83
C THR A 32 3.41 -11.46 10.98
N VAL A 33 3.66 -12.19 9.89
CA VAL A 33 4.04 -13.61 9.94
C VAL A 33 5.34 -13.78 10.70
N LEU A 34 6.39 -13.04 10.33
CA LEU A 34 7.68 -13.06 11.03
C LEU A 34 7.48 -12.75 12.51
N GLY A 35 6.75 -11.68 12.81
CA GLY A 35 6.43 -11.23 14.16
C GLY A 35 5.62 -12.23 14.98
N VAL A 36 4.82 -13.11 14.37
CA VAL A 36 4.14 -14.22 15.07
C VAL A 36 5.11 -15.38 15.31
N THR A 37 5.99 -15.68 14.34
CA THR A 37 6.92 -16.80 14.37
C THR A 37 8.30 -16.50 14.98
N ASP A 38 8.58 -15.24 15.36
CA ASP A 38 9.87 -14.81 15.89
C ASP A 38 10.26 -15.60 17.14
N GLY A 39 11.47 -16.14 17.12
CA GLY A 39 12.07 -16.82 18.27
C GLY A 39 12.61 -15.84 19.31
N ALA A 40 12.97 -16.37 20.49
CA ALA A 40 13.46 -15.57 21.61
C ALA A 40 14.68 -14.70 21.27
N ALA A 41 15.58 -15.18 20.42
CA ALA A 41 16.76 -14.43 19.99
C ALA A 41 16.40 -13.16 19.18
N GLU A 42 15.37 -13.22 18.32
CA GLU A 42 14.92 -12.06 17.54
C GLU A 42 14.20 -11.06 18.44
N VAL A 43 13.36 -11.54 19.35
CA VAL A 43 12.65 -10.69 20.32
C VAL A 43 13.63 -9.99 21.28
N ALA A 44 14.72 -10.66 21.67
CA ALA A 44 15.75 -10.07 22.52
C ALA A 44 16.50 -8.91 21.85
N LYS A 45 16.61 -8.88 20.51
CA LYS A 45 17.23 -7.75 19.78
C LYS A 45 16.44 -6.45 19.93
N ALA A 46 15.16 -6.55 20.26
CA ALA A 46 14.25 -5.43 20.46
C ALA A 46 13.77 -5.34 21.93
N ASP A 47 14.64 -5.70 22.88
CA ASP A 47 14.39 -5.55 24.32
C ASP A 47 13.10 -6.24 24.81
N GLY A 48 12.84 -7.45 24.30
CA GLY A 48 11.65 -8.21 24.66
C GLY A 48 10.40 -7.85 23.84
N ILE A 49 10.47 -6.85 22.96
CA ILE A 49 9.35 -6.39 22.15
C ILE A 49 9.33 -7.16 20.82
N ARG A 50 8.16 -7.69 20.44
CA ARG A 50 7.96 -8.30 19.12
C ARG A 50 7.78 -7.22 18.05
N ILE A 51 8.87 -6.54 17.70
CA ILE A 51 8.84 -5.35 16.84
C ILE A 51 8.26 -5.64 15.45
N ASN A 52 8.60 -6.78 14.85
CA ASN A 52 8.04 -7.20 13.55
C ASN A 52 6.52 -7.28 13.60
N LEU A 53 5.95 -7.78 14.70
CA LEU A 53 4.50 -7.89 14.87
C LEU A 53 3.84 -6.51 14.94
N TRP A 54 4.34 -5.62 15.80
CA TRP A 54 3.76 -4.29 15.95
C TRP A 54 3.87 -3.45 14.68
N ILE A 55 5.02 -3.49 14.00
CA ILE A 55 5.21 -2.81 12.73
C ILE A 55 4.31 -3.43 11.64
N GLY A 56 4.25 -4.76 11.57
CA GLY A 56 3.37 -5.47 10.62
C GLY A 56 1.90 -5.08 10.77
N LEU A 57 1.39 -5.07 12.01
CA LEU A 57 0.02 -4.65 12.30
C LEU A 57 -0.22 -3.18 11.97
N GLY A 58 0.75 -2.29 12.26
CA GLY A 58 0.68 -0.88 11.89
C GLY A 58 0.59 -0.69 10.37
N LEU A 59 1.42 -1.39 9.60
CA LEU A 59 1.41 -1.34 8.13
C LEU A 59 0.09 -1.87 7.56
N LEU A 60 -0.45 -2.96 8.11
CA LEU A 60 -1.73 -3.52 7.70
C LEU A 60 -2.89 -2.55 7.98
N ALA A 61 -2.87 -1.86 9.12
CA ALA A 61 -3.86 -0.83 9.44
C ALA A 61 -3.81 0.34 8.44
N VAL A 62 -2.60 0.83 8.11
CA VAL A 62 -2.42 1.89 7.11
C VAL A 62 -2.83 1.41 5.71
N ALA A 63 -2.45 0.20 5.32
CA ALA A 63 -2.85 -0.39 4.05
C ALA A 63 -4.37 -0.48 3.92
N ALA A 64 -5.07 -0.93 4.97
CA ALA A 64 -6.52 -0.97 5.02
C ALA A 64 -7.13 0.43 4.90
N ALA A 65 -6.57 1.43 5.58
CA ALA A 65 -7.02 2.81 5.47
C ALA A 65 -6.88 3.35 4.03
N PHE A 66 -5.75 3.08 3.36
CA PHE A 66 -5.53 3.46 1.96
C PHE A 66 -6.47 2.73 1.01
N ALA A 67 -6.71 1.44 1.21
CA ALA A 67 -7.64 0.66 0.40
C ALA A 67 -9.09 1.17 0.55
N VAL A 68 -9.53 1.45 1.78
CA VAL A 68 -10.85 2.04 2.06
C VAL A 68 -10.96 3.42 1.42
N TRP A 69 -9.94 4.27 1.58
CA TRP A 69 -9.95 5.59 0.96
C TRP A 69 -9.96 5.52 -0.57
N ALA A 70 -9.17 4.63 -1.18
CA ALA A 70 -9.17 4.41 -2.63
C ALA A 70 -10.53 3.93 -3.12
N ARG A 71 -11.21 3.07 -2.34
CA ARG A 71 -12.52 2.52 -2.66
C ARG A 71 -13.65 3.55 -2.56
N LEU A 72 -13.56 4.47 -1.60
CA LEU A 72 -14.52 5.55 -1.36
C LEU A 72 -14.24 6.79 -2.22
N ALA A 73 -13.02 6.94 -2.71
CA ALA A 73 -12.65 8.09 -3.50
C ALA A 73 -13.29 8.03 -4.90
N PRO A 74 -13.83 9.16 -5.41
CA PRO A 74 -14.37 9.20 -6.75
C PRO A 74 -13.29 8.94 -7.81
N ALA A 75 -13.55 7.98 -8.70
CA ALA A 75 -12.73 7.76 -9.88
C ALA A 75 -13.10 8.80 -10.96
N GLY A 76 -12.49 9.98 -10.86
CA GLY A 76 -12.52 10.99 -11.92
C GLY A 76 -13.62 12.05 -11.77
N ARG A 77 -13.18 13.31 -11.60
CA ARG A 77 -13.94 14.50 -12.00
C ARG A 77 -13.64 14.72 -13.48
N GLY A 78 -14.36 14.03 -14.35
CA GLY A 78 -14.31 14.24 -15.80
C GLY A 78 -15.53 15.04 -16.25
N ASP A 79 -15.58 16.35 -15.99
CA ASP A 79 -16.68 17.21 -16.47
C ASP A 79 -16.37 18.72 -16.54
N ARG A 80 -15.19 19.16 -16.98
CA ARG A 80 -15.01 20.54 -17.49
C ARG A 80 -14.00 20.62 -18.62
#